data_AF-X1B384-F1
#
_entry.id   AF-X1B384-F1
#
_cell.length_a   1.000
_cell.length_b   1.000
_cell.length_c   1.000
_cell.angle_alpha   90.00
_cell.angle_beta   90.00
_cell.angle_gamma   90.00
#
_symmetry.space_group_name_H-M   'P 1'
#
loop_
_entity.id
_entity.type
_entity.pdbx_description
1 polymer ?
#
loop_
_entity_poly.entity_id
_entity_poly.type
_entity_poly.pdbx_seq_one_letter_code
_entity_poly.pdbx_strand_id
1 'polypeptide(L)'
;IWARLAKKIGHSKTYTIGLASYGVSLLFSVFIVDAFQYYLVSILNGVSGSSFLIMLSPVFADCYDEIAVKIKKHQQTTLIGIRNVFVRISVVIQSFIIAIIYALTYYDPGDESHQFEALLGLRIIQGLIPFIVCIVGALIFYKWFDLKGTKKQELTLKLRELGL
;
A
#
# COMPACT_ATOMS: atom_id res chain seq x y z
N ILE A 1 -12.30 -7.06 -11.13
CA ILE A 1 -12.49 -8.14 -10.13
C ILE A 1 -12.69 -7.55 -8.73
N TRP A 2 -11.75 -6.72 -8.28
CA TRP A 2 -11.75 -6.11 -6.94
C TRP A 2 -12.99 -5.30 -6.57
N ALA A 3 -13.54 -4.49 -7.49
CA ALA A 3 -14.79 -3.78 -7.22
C ALA A 3 -16.00 -4.71 -6.94
N ARG A 4 -16.04 -5.90 -7.59
CA ARG A 4 -17.08 -6.91 -7.31
C ARG A 4 -16.89 -7.55 -5.93
N LEU A 5 -15.64 -7.80 -5.54
CA LEU A 5 -15.31 -8.32 -4.21
C LEU A 5 -15.64 -7.30 -3.12
N ALA A 6 -15.30 -6.03 -3.36
CA ALA A 6 -15.58 -4.92 -2.46
C ALA A 6 -17.06 -4.75 -2.14
N LYS A 7 -17.95 -5.00 -3.11
CA LYS A 7 -19.40 -5.02 -2.89
C LYS A 7 -19.86 -6.15 -1.95
N LYS A 8 -19.15 -7.28 -1.90
CA LYS A 8 -19.52 -8.43 -1.07
C LYS A 8 -18.98 -8.36 0.36
N ILE A 9 -17.71 -7.97 0.53
CA ILE A 9 -17.02 -8.01 1.84
C ILE A 9 -16.69 -6.63 2.41
N GLY A 10 -16.98 -5.56 1.67
CA GLY A 10 -16.69 -4.18 2.04
C GLY A 10 -15.33 -3.68 1.57
N HIS A 11 -15.18 -2.36 1.49
CA HIS A 11 -13.97 -1.68 1.03
C HIS A 11 -12.76 -1.99 1.92
N SER A 12 -12.93 -1.89 3.24
CA SER A 12 -11.84 -2.09 4.20
C SER A 12 -11.26 -3.51 4.17
N LYS A 13 -12.10 -4.55 4.17
CA LYS A 13 -11.60 -5.94 4.09
C LYS A 13 -10.93 -6.22 2.75
N THR A 14 -11.47 -5.67 1.66
CA THR A 14 -10.89 -5.81 0.33
C THR A 14 -9.54 -5.11 0.23
N TYR A 15 -9.40 -3.94 0.86
CA TYR A 15 -8.13 -3.23 0.98
C TYR A 15 -7.08 -4.06 1.72
N THR A 16 -7.41 -4.62 2.90
CA THR A 16 -6.49 -5.47 3.67
C THR A 16 -6.03 -6.67 2.85
N ILE A 17 -6.97 -7.40 2.23
CA ILE A 17 -6.66 -8.58 1.43
C ILE A 17 -5.82 -8.18 0.21
N GLY A 18 -6.17 -7.07 -0.45
CA GLY A 18 -5.41 -6.49 -1.56
C GLY A 18 -3.97 -6.19 -1.17
N LEU A 19 -3.76 -5.44 -0.08
CA LEU A 19 -2.45 -5.07 0.42
C LEU A 19 -1.61 -6.29 0.84
N ALA A 20 -2.21 -7.27 1.52
CA ALA A 20 -1.54 -8.52 1.87
C ALA A 20 -1.16 -9.33 0.63
N SER A 21 -2.08 -9.46 -0.33
CA SER A 21 -1.83 -10.17 -1.60
C SER A 21 -0.74 -9.49 -2.43
N TYR A 22 -0.68 -8.16 -2.41
CA TYR A 22 0.35 -7.39 -3.10
C TYR A 22 1.71 -7.58 -2.43
N GLY A 23 1.76 -7.56 -1.09
CA GLY A 23 2.96 -7.91 -0.35
C GLY A 23 3.49 -9.28 -0.75
N VAL A 24 2.66 -10.33 -0.67
CA VAL A 24 3.07 -11.70 -1.04
C VAL A 24 3.52 -11.77 -2.50
N SER A 25 2.86 -11.03 -3.41
CA SER A 25 3.29 -10.95 -4.81
C SER A 25 4.70 -10.36 -4.95
N LEU A 26 5.02 -9.31 -4.19
CA LEU A 26 6.34 -8.68 -4.19
C LEU A 26 7.43 -9.59 -3.61
N LEU A 27 7.09 -10.51 -2.70
CA LEU A 27 8.04 -11.49 -2.19
C LEU A 27 8.57 -12.39 -3.32
N PHE A 28 7.74 -12.75 -4.30
CA PHE A 28 8.18 -13.53 -5.45
C PHE A 28 9.22 -12.79 -6.31
N SER A 29 9.27 -11.46 -6.26
CA SER A 29 10.29 -10.67 -6.95
C SER A 29 11.71 -10.93 -6.44
N VAL A 30 11.88 -11.50 -5.24
CA VAL A 30 13.19 -11.89 -4.69
C VAL A 30 13.79 -13.07 -5.46
N PHE A 31 12.95 -13.95 -6.00
CA PHE A 31 13.36 -15.22 -6.59
C PHE A 31 13.46 -15.18 -8.12
N ILE A 32 13.39 -14.00 -8.73
CA ILE A 32 13.47 -13.85 -10.18
C ILE A 32 14.89 -14.19 -10.66
N VAL A 33 14.96 -15.14 -11.59
CA VAL A 33 16.19 -15.54 -12.30
C VAL A 33 16.04 -15.31 -13.82
N ASP A 34 14.86 -15.59 -14.37
CA ASP A 34 14.63 -15.56 -15.82
C ASP A 34 13.64 -14.46 -16.25
N ALA A 35 13.73 -14.05 -17.52
CA ALA A 35 12.80 -13.11 -18.13
C ALA A 35 11.34 -13.61 -18.07
N PHE A 36 11.11 -14.92 -18.25
CA PHE A 36 9.77 -15.51 -18.13
C PHE A 36 9.20 -15.36 -16.71
N GLN A 37 10.01 -15.63 -15.68
CA GLN A 37 9.62 -15.43 -14.29
C GLN A 37 9.31 -13.96 -13.99
N TYR A 38 10.11 -13.03 -14.55
CA TYR A 38 9.87 -11.61 -14.42
C TYR A 38 8.49 -11.20 -14.98
N TYR A 39 8.12 -11.66 -16.18
CA TYR A 39 6.81 -11.37 -16.75
C TYR A 39 5.67 -11.94 -15.90
N LEU A 40 5.81 -13.17 -15.42
CA LEU A 40 4.79 -13.82 -14.59
C LEU A 40 4.58 -13.07 -13.26
N VAL A 41 5.67 -12.72 -12.56
CA VAL A 41 5.63 -11.95 -11.32
C VAL A 41 5.10 -10.54 -11.56
N SER A 42 5.42 -9.92 -12.70
CA SER A 42 4.90 -8.59 -13.07
C SER A 42 3.38 -8.60 -13.26
N ILE A 43 2.82 -9.63 -13.88
CA ILE A 43 1.36 -9.80 -14.01
C ILE A 43 0.73 -9.96 -12.63
N LEU A 44 1.32 -10.80 -11.77
CA LEU A 44 0.83 -11.01 -10.40
C LEU A 44 0.86 -9.71 -9.58
N ASN A 45 1.94 -8.94 -9.69
CA ASN A 45 2.10 -7.63 -9.04
C ASN A 45 1.06 -6.63 -9.56
N GLY A 46 0.77 -6.61 -10.87
CA GLY A 46 -0.26 -5.75 -11.45
C GLY A 46 -1.67 -6.09 -10.96
N VAL A 47 -2.02 -7.38 -10.94
CA VAL A 47 -3.36 -7.83 -10.51
C VAL A 47 -3.57 -7.55 -9.03
N SER A 48 -2.62 -7.91 -8.17
CA SER A 48 -2.71 -7.68 -6.72
C SER A 48 -2.60 -6.20 -6.35
N GLY A 49 -1.66 -5.47 -6.95
CA GLY A 49 -1.45 -4.03 -6.73
C GLY A 49 -2.65 -3.18 -7.15
N SER A 50 -3.37 -3.57 -8.21
CA SER A 50 -4.61 -2.89 -8.60
C SER A 50 -5.69 -2.94 -7.52
N SER A 51 -5.76 -4.01 -6.72
CA SER A 51 -6.70 -4.12 -5.60
C SER A 51 -6.48 -3.01 -4.58
N PHE A 52 -5.22 -2.88 -4.16
CA PHE A 52 -4.77 -1.89 -3.19
C PHE A 52 -5.08 -0.47 -3.68
N LEU A 53 -4.68 -0.13 -4.91
CA LEU A 53 -4.86 1.22 -5.47
C LEU A 53 -6.33 1.60 -5.61
N ILE A 54 -7.18 0.68 -6.09
CA ILE A 54 -8.61 0.96 -6.31
C ILE A 54 -9.34 1.10 -4.97
N MET A 55 -8.98 0.31 -3.96
CA MET A 55 -9.61 0.37 -2.63
C MET A 55 -9.11 1.53 -1.77
N LEU A 56 -7.96 2.12 -2.09
CA LEU A 56 -7.40 3.24 -1.36
C LEU A 56 -8.33 4.46 -1.37
N SER A 57 -8.90 4.79 -2.54
CA SER A 57 -9.83 5.92 -2.69
C SER A 57 -11.08 5.82 -1.80
N PRO A 58 -11.86 4.73 -1.81
CA PRO A 58 -13.04 4.62 -0.96
C PRO A 58 -12.69 4.49 0.53
N VAL A 59 -11.55 3.90 0.90
CA VAL A 59 -11.09 3.88 2.29
C VAL A 59 -10.80 5.28 2.79
N PHE A 60 -10.14 6.12 2.00
CA PHE A 60 -9.91 7.52 2.37
C PHE A 60 -11.19 8.34 2.39
N ALA A 61 -12.12 8.10 1.46
CA ALA A 61 -13.43 8.74 1.48
C ALA A 61 -14.16 8.46 2.81
N ASP A 62 -14.20 7.20 3.25
CA ASP A 62 -14.80 6.81 4.53
C ASP A 62 -14.16 7.59 5.72
N CYS A 63 -12.84 7.80 5.71
CA CYS A 63 -12.15 8.59 6.75
C CYS A 63 -12.46 10.09 6.67
N TYR A 64 -12.54 10.66 5.46
CA TYR A 64 -12.86 12.07 5.26
C TYR A 64 -14.28 12.37 5.69
N ASP A 65 -15.21 11.48 5.39
CA ASP A 65 -16.59 11.50 5.82
C ASP A 65 -16.72 11.50 7.35
N GLU A 66 -15.96 10.63 8.04
CA GLU A 66 -15.94 10.59 9.50
C GLU A 66 -15.47 11.93 10.10
N ILE A 67 -14.45 12.54 9.51
CA ILE A 67 -13.95 13.85 9.95
C ILE A 67 -14.96 14.96 9.62
N ALA A 68 -15.60 14.90 8.46
CA ALA A 68 -16.63 15.86 8.05
C ALA A 68 -17.82 15.85 9.01
N VAL A 69 -18.26 14.68 9.47
CA VAL A 69 -19.32 14.56 10.50
C VAL A 69 -18.88 15.12 11.85
N LYS A 70 -17.62 14.90 12.25
CA LYS A 70 -17.09 15.43 13.52
C LYS A 70 -16.98 16.96 13.51
N ILE A 71 -16.56 17.55 12.39
CA ILE A 71 -16.34 19.00 12.24
C ILE A 71 -17.61 19.71 11.73
N LYS A 72 -18.61 18.97 11.25
CA LYS A 72 -19.82 19.47 10.56
C LYS A 72 -19.52 20.30 9.32
N LYS A 73 -18.38 20.06 8.67
CA LYS A 73 -17.93 20.79 7.47
C LYS A 73 -17.02 19.93 6.62
N HIS A 74 -17.17 20.02 5.29
CA HIS A 74 -16.27 19.35 4.36
C HIS A 74 -14.89 20.01 4.34
N GLN A 75 -13.85 19.23 4.64
CA GLN A 75 -12.45 19.70 4.68
C GLN A 75 -11.52 18.78 3.87
N GLN A 76 -12.07 18.09 2.87
CA GLN A 76 -11.35 17.07 2.10
C GLN A 76 -10.05 17.61 1.48
N THR A 77 -10.05 18.82 0.92
CA THR A 77 -8.85 19.43 0.32
C THR A 77 -7.72 19.61 1.34
N THR A 78 -8.04 20.09 2.54
CA THR A 78 -7.06 20.24 3.62
C THR A 78 -6.50 18.89 4.08
N LEU A 79 -7.36 17.88 4.22
CA LEU A 79 -6.96 16.53 4.60
C LEU A 79 -6.08 15.86 3.53
N ILE A 80 -6.37 16.07 2.25
CA ILE A 80 -5.51 15.63 1.14
C ILE A 80 -4.14 16.32 1.22
N GLY A 81 -4.11 17.62 1.52
CA GLY A 81 -2.87 18.37 1.74
C GLY A 81 -2.01 17.76 2.85
N ILE A 82 -2.59 17.50 4.02
CA ILE A 82 -1.92 16.86 5.15
C ILE A 82 -1.39 15.47 4.77
N ARG A 83 -2.23 14.64 4.13
CA ARG A 83 -1.83 13.31 3.66
C ARG A 83 -0.64 13.38 2.70
N ASN A 84 -0.62 14.34 1.78
CA ASN A 84 0.44 14.46 0.78
C ASN A 84 1.79 14.77 1.42
N VAL A 85 1.85 15.49 2.55
CA VAL A 85 3.09 15.70 3.30
C VAL A 85 3.68 14.35 3.76
N PHE A 86 2.86 13.48 4.35
CA PHE A 86 3.30 12.14 4.75
C PHE A 86 3.74 11.28 3.57
N VAL A 87 3.03 11.34 2.44
CA VAL A 87 3.45 10.63 1.22
C VAL A 87 4.83 11.09 0.75
N ARG A 88 5.11 12.40 0.78
CA ARG A 88 6.44 12.92 0.40
C ARG A 88 7.53 12.48 1.37
N ILE A 89 7.25 12.48 2.67
CA ILE A 89 8.18 11.98 3.68
C ILE A 89 8.49 10.48 3.45
N SER A 90 7.48 9.68 3.11
CA SER A 90 7.67 8.26 2.80
C SER A 90 8.60 8.04 1.60
N VAL A 91 8.54 8.89 0.57
CA VAL A 91 9.47 8.83 -0.58
C VAL A 91 10.90 9.14 -0.16
N VAL A 92 11.09 10.13 0.73
CA VAL A 92 12.43 10.45 1.27
C VAL A 92 12.98 9.26 2.07
N ILE A 93 12.16 8.67 2.95
CA ILE A 93 12.55 7.47 3.72
C ILE A 93 12.90 6.31 2.78
N GLN A 94 12.14 6.11 1.70
CA GLN A 94 12.44 5.11 0.68
C GLN A 94 13.82 5.33 0.05
N SER A 95 14.16 6.57 -0.32
CA SER A 95 15.49 6.90 -0.86
C SER A 95 16.61 6.60 0.14
N PHE A 96 16.41 6.89 1.43
CA PHE A 96 17.38 6.54 2.48
C PHE A 96 17.57 5.03 2.60
N ILE A 97 16.48 4.25 2.57
CA ILE A 97 16.56 2.79 2.61
C ILE A 97 17.39 2.24 1.44
N ILE A 98 17.14 2.75 0.22
CA ILE A 98 17.89 2.34 -0.97
C ILE A 98 19.39 2.66 -0.81
N ALA A 99 19.72 3.88 -0.37
CA ALA A 99 21.11 4.29 -0.16
C ALA A 99 21.83 3.42 0.86
N ILE A 100 21.17 3.07 1.97
CA ILE A 100 21.71 2.18 3.00
C ILE A 100 21.98 0.78 2.40
N ILE A 101 21.03 0.22 1.66
CA ILE A 101 21.22 -1.12 1.07
C ILE A 101 22.37 -1.11 0.06
N TYR A 102 22.47 -0.11 -0.82
CA TYR A 102 23.58 -0.01 -1.76
C TYR A 102 24.95 0.12 -1.06
N ALA A 103 25.02 0.87 0.04
CA ALA A 103 26.23 0.95 0.84
C ALA A 103 26.59 -0.38 1.51
N LEU A 104 25.60 -1.15 1.97
CA LEU A 104 25.80 -2.45 2.60
C LEU A 104 26.17 -3.56 1.60
N THR A 105 25.72 -3.44 0.35
CA THR A 105 25.98 -4.46 -0.69
C THR A 105 27.15 -4.10 -1.61
N TYR A 106 27.93 -3.08 -1.26
CA TYR A 106 29.08 -2.62 -2.05
C TYR A 106 28.77 -2.49 -3.53
N TYR A 107 27.62 -1.93 -3.87
CA TYR A 107 27.21 -1.79 -5.26
C TYR A 107 28.14 -0.81 -5.99
N ASP A 108 29.01 -1.34 -6.85
CA ASP A 108 29.82 -0.58 -7.78
C ASP A 108 29.54 -1.07 -9.22
N PRO A 109 29.01 -0.22 -10.11
CA PRO A 109 28.76 -0.60 -11.50
C PRO A 109 30.05 -0.90 -12.30
N GLY A 110 31.24 -0.55 -11.79
CA GLY A 110 32.53 -0.80 -12.43
C GLY A 110 33.32 -1.98 -11.87
N ASP A 111 32.88 -2.61 -10.77
CA ASP A 111 33.59 -3.71 -10.11
C ASP A 111 32.74 -4.99 -10.07
N GLU A 112 33.19 -6.02 -10.78
CA GLU A 112 32.50 -7.33 -10.83
C GLU A 112 32.75 -8.18 -9.57
N SER A 113 33.70 -7.78 -8.70
CA SER A 113 34.08 -8.55 -7.50
C SER A 113 32.94 -8.75 -6.50
N HIS A 114 31.97 -7.83 -6.49
CA HIS A 114 30.81 -7.84 -5.57
C HIS A 114 29.46 -8.03 -6.28
N GLN A 115 29.46 -8.65 -7.46
CA GLN A 115 28.25 -8.83 -8.27
C GLN A 115 27.15 -9.62 -7.55
N PHE A 116 27.52 -10.58 -6.70
CA PHE A 116 26.55 -11.38 -5.95
C PHE A 116 25.85 -10.56 -4.85
N GLU A 117 26.61 -9.80 -4.06
CA GLU A 117 26.10 -8.92 -3.02
C GLU A 117 25.21 -7.83 -3.61
N ALA A 118 25.64 -7.22 -4.72
CA ALA A 118 24.86 -6.26 -5.49
C ALA A 118 23.51 -6.82 -5.94
N LEU A 119 23.48 -8.05 -6.47
CA LEU A 119 22.25 -8.73 -6.89
C LEU A 119 21.33 -9.01 -5.70
N LEU A 120 21.89 -9.41 -4.55
CA LEU A 120 21.12 -9.59 -3.32
C LEU A 120 20.52 -8.27 -2.84
N GLY A 121 21.27 -7.16 -2.89
CA GLY A 121 20.79 -5.83 -2.54
C GLY A 121 19.59 -5.41 -3.38
N LEU A 122 19.68 -5.60 -4.70
CA LEU A 122 18.58 -5.34 -5.63
C LEU A 122 17.33 -6.17 -5.28
N ARG A 123 17.51 -7.47 -5.01
CA ARG A 123 16.42 -8.38 -4.61
C ARG A 123 15.74 -7.94 -3.32
N ILE A 124 16.51 -7.45 -2.34
CA ILE A 124 16.00 -6.95 -1.06
C ILE A 124 15.17 -5.68 -1.27
N ILE A 125 15.66 -4.72 -2.07
CA ILE A 125 14.98 -3.45 -2.35
C ILE A 125 13.68 -3.69 -3.15
N GLN A 126 13.71 -4.54 -4.17
CA GLN A 126 12.57 -4.74 -5.07
C GLN A 126 11.48 -5.64 -4.48
N GLY A 127 11.83 -6.54 -3.57
CA GLY A 127 10.93 -7.58 -3.08
C GLY A 127 10.78 -7.62 -1.56
N LEU A 128 11.87 -7.92 -0.84
CA LEU A 128 11.79 -8.23 0.59
C LEU A 128 11.31 -7.04 1.44
N ILE A 129 11.89 -5.85 1.23
CA ILE A 129 11.50 -4.65 1.99
C ILE A 129 10.04 -4.26 1.69
N PRO A 130 9.62 -4.11 0.43
CA PRO A 130 8.23 -3.85 0.09
C PRO A 130 7.25 -4.91 0.64
N PHE A 131 7.62 -6.19 0.62
CA PHE A 131 6.82 -7.27 1.22
C PHE A 131 6.57 -7.02 2.70
N ILE A 132 7.63 -6.80 3.48
CA ILE A 132 7.52 -6.57 4.94
C ILE A 132 6.63 -5.37 5.22
N VAL A 133 6.86 -4.24 4.52
CA VAL A 133 6.07 -3.02 4.70
C VAL A 133 4.59 -3.24 4.36
N CYS A 134 4.30 -3.97 3.28
CA CYS A 134 2.92 -4.28 2.88
C CYS A 134 2.23 -5.20 3.89
N ILE A 135 2.89 -6.26 4.36
CA ILE A 135 2.31 -7.19 5.34
C ILE A 135 2.07 -6.51 6.67
N VAL A 136 3.05 -5.75 7.17
CA VAL A 136 2.87 -4.95 8.39
C VAL A 136 1.71 -3.98 8.19
N GLY A 137 1.69 -3.20 7.11
CA GLY A 137 0.59 -2.28 6.80
C GLY A 137 -0.78 -2.96 6.75
N ALA A 138 -0.86 -4.17 6.17
CA ALA A 138 -2.08 -4.95 6.13
C ALA A 138 -2.53 -5.40 7.52
N LEU A 139 -1.61 -5.85 8.39
CA LEU A 139 -1.91 -6.23 9.77
C LEU A 139 -2.36 -5.04 10.62
N ILE A 140 -1.68 -3.91 10.50
CA ILE A 140 -2.04 -2.65 11.16
C ILE A 140 -3.48 -2.27 10.76
N PHE A 141 -3.77 -2.25 9.45
CA PHE A 141 -5.08 -1.87 8.94
C PHE A 141 -6.17 -2.89 9.30
N TYR A 142 -5.84 -4.19 9.29
CA TYR A 142 -6.77 -5.23 9.71
C TYR A 142 -7.23 -5.04 11.16
N LYS A 143 -6.26 -4.77 12.06
CA LYS A 143 -6.48 -4.67 13.51
C LYS A 143 -7.15 -3.37 13.94
N TRP A 144 -6.72 -2.22 13.39
CA TRP A 144 -7.14 -0.91 13.90
C TRP A 144 -8.16 -0.17 13.05
N PHE A 145 -8.37 -0.57 11.79
CA PHE A 145 -9.40 0.09 10.98
C PHE A 145 -10.80 -0.36 11.39
N ASP A 146 -11.58 0.54 11.97
CA ASP A 146 -12.86 0.26 12.61
C ASP A 146 -14.10 0.73 11.81
N LEU A 147 -13.92 1.50 10.72
CA LEU A 147 -14.99 1.97 9.83
C LEU A 147 -15.56 0.82 8.98
N LYS A 148 -16.27 -0.10 9.64
CA LYS A 148 -16.87 -1.32 9.08
C LYS A 148 -18.26 -1.52 9.70
N GLY A 149 -19.15 -2.22 8.99
CA GLY A 149 -20.44 -2.66 9.54
C GLY A 149 -21.33 -1.51 10.03
N THR A 150 -21.79 -1.61 11.29
CA THR A 150 -22.72 -0.66 11.92
C THR A 150 -22.16 0.75 12.00
N LYS A 151 -20.89 0.92 12.38
CA LYS A 151 -20.23 2.24 12.45
C LYS A 151 -20.28 2.97 11.11
N LYS A 152 -20.13 2.23 10.01
CA LYS A 152 -20.22 2.80 8.66
C LYS A 152 -21.66 3.21 8.31
N GLN A 153 -22.66 2.42 8.68
CA GLN A 153 -24.07 2.76 8.44
C GLN A 153 -24.50 4.00 9.23
N GLU A 154 -24.12 4.08 10.51
CA GLU A 154 -24.36 5.26 11.35
C GLU A 154 -23.70 6.52 10.77
N LEU A 155 -22.48 6.39 10.24
CA LEU A 155 -21.80 7.50 9.60
C LEU A 155 -22.56 8.02 8.37
N THR A 156 -23.04 7.12 7.51
CA THR A 156 -23.84 7.49 6.33
C THR A 156 -25.16 8.16 6.71
N LEU A 157 -25.80 7.74 7.81
CA LEU A 157 -27.02 8.40 8.32
C LEU A 157 -26.72 9.82 8.81
N LYS A 158 -25.66 10.00 9.61
CA LYS A 158 -25.26 11.31 10.13
C LYS A 158 -24.88 12.30 9.03
N LEU A 159 -24.21 11.83 7.97
CA LEU A 159 -23.92 12.67 6.80
C LEU A 159 -25.22 13.19 6.16
N ARG A 160 -26.20 12.29 5.95
CA ARG A 160 -27.50 12.64 5.37
C ARG A 160 -28.27 13.64 6.25
N GLU A 161 -28.24 13.47 7.56
CA GLU A 161 -28.85 14.42 8.52
C GLU A 161 -28.21 15.81 8.47
N LEU A 162 -26.91 15.88 8.20
CA LEU A 162 -26.16 17.13 8.09
C LEU A 162 -26.25 17.78 6.69
N GLY A 163 -26.85 17.11 5.71
CA GLY A 163 -26.89 17.57 4.32
C GLY A 163 -25.50 17.62 3.67
N LEU A 164 -24.59 16.75 4.13
CA LEU A 164 -23.21 16.61 3.63
C LEU A 164 -23.06 15.35 2.77
#